data_AF-A0A3D2FPS5-F1
#
_entry.id   AF-A0A3D2FPS5-F1
#
_cell.length_a   1.000
_cell.length_b   1.000
_cell.length_c   1.000
_cell.angle_alpha   90.00
_cell.angle_beta   90.00
_cell.angle_gamma   90.00
#
_symmetry.space_group_name_H-M   'P 1'
#
loop_
_entity.id
_entity.type
_entity.pdbx_description
1 polymer ?
#
loop_
_entity_poly.entity_id
_entity_poly.type
_entity_poly.pdbx_seq_one_letter_code
_entity_poly.pdbx_strand_id
1 'polypeptide(L)'
;MKQINKYLIIIALIIGHALNAQMRPNSYRNKETIRQYGFSVYSVADTGSDSIRVLAFLSIPNHVLQFLKNQDGFEAEYETTISLKRIKGNLVG
;
A
#
# COMPACT_ATOMS: atom_id res chain seq x y z
N MET A 1 8.73 5.30 56.20
CA MET A 1 9.36 5.62 54.89
C MET A 1 8.72 6.88 54.36
N LYS A 2 9.53 7.93 54.19
CA LYS A 2 9.12 9.35 54.17
C LYS A 2 8.26 9.65 52.93
N GLN A 3 7.16 10.38 53.09
CA GLN A 3 6.17 10.64 52.03
C GLN A 3 6.76 11.13 50.70
N ILE A 4 7.91 11.80 50.75
CA ILE A 4 8.73 12.20 49.61
C ILE A 4 8.99 11.06 48.61
N ASN A 5 9.27 9.84 49.10
CA ASN A 5 9.54 8.70 48.23
C ASN A 5 8.27 8.24 47.48
N LYS A 6 7.09 8.43 48.09
CA LYS A 6 5.81 8.09 47.48
C LYS A 6 5.48 9.06 46.34
N TYR A 7 5.72 10.36 46.53
CA TYR A 7 5.50 11.36 45.48
C TYR A 7 6.47 11.20 44.30
N LEU A 8 7.74 10.85 44.57
CA LEU A 8 8.71 10.57 43.50
C LEU A 8 8.28 9.40 42.59
N ILE A 9 7.72 8.33 43.17
CA ILE A 9 7.22 7.18 42.40
C ILE A 9 6.03 7.59 41.52
N ILE A 10 5.11 8.41 42.04
CA ILE A 10 3.94 8.88 41.29
C ILE A 10 4.36 9.76 40.12
N ILE A 11 5.32 10.66 40.32
CA ILE A 11 5.84 11.54 39.27
C ILE A 11 6.52 10.72 38.17
N ALA A 12 7.31 9.70 38.53
CA ALA A 12 7.97 8.81 37.58
C ALA A 12 6.96 8.04 36.69
N LEU A 13 5.85 7.59 37.27
CA LEU A 13 4.76 6.92 36.54
C LEU A 13 4.07 7.84 35.53
N ILE A 14 3.83 9.11 35.90
CA ILE A 14 3.20 10.09 35.01
C ILE A 14 4.11 10.42 33.82
N ILE A 15 5.42 10.61 34.06
CA ILE A 15 6.40 10.87 33.00
C ILE A 15 6.54 9.66 32.06
N GLY A 16 6.55 8.44 32.60
CA GLY A 16 6.59 7.21 31.79
C GLY A 16 5.38 7.04 30.87
N HIS A 17 4.19 7.45 31.32
CA HIS A 17 2.98 7.47 30.47
C HIS A 17 3.02 8.56 29.40
N ALA A 18 3.57 9.75 29.70
CA ALA A 18 3.71 10.84 28.74
C ALA A 18 4.68 10.50 27.59
N LEU A 19 5.68 9.65 27.84
CA LEU A 19 6.71 9.28 26.85
C LEU A 19 6.27 8.21 25.84
N ASN A 20 5.17 7.50 26.07
CA ASN A 20 4.71 6.41 25.19
C ASN A 20 3.68 6.81 24.12
N ALA A 21 3.34 8.10 24.01
CA ALA A 21 2.35 8.57 23.04
C ALA A 21 3.00 9.16 21.79
N GLN A 22 3.57 8.30 20.94
CA GLN A 22 3.58 8.37 19.47
C GLN A 22 4.76 7.57 18.90
N MET A 23 4.55 6.27 18.65
CA MET A 23 5.21 5.63 17.52
C MET A 23 4.65 6.31 16.26
N ARG A 24 5.31 7.36 15.77
CA ARG A 24 5.07 7.83 14.41
C ARG A 24 5.60 6.73 13.50
N PRO A 25 4.77 6.08 12.67
CA PRO A 25 5.31 5.24 11.63
C PRO A 25 6.18 6.17 10.81
N ASN A 26 7.49 5.90 10.79
CA ASN A 26 8.41 6.66 9.98
C ASN A 26 7.98 6.41 8.53
N SER A 27 7.18 7.32 7.96
CA SER A 27 6.76 7.24 6.58
C SER A 27 7.99 7.54 5.75
N TYR A 28 8.85 6.54 5.56
CA TYR A 28 9.82 6.51 4.47
C TYR A 28 9.01 6.43 3.17
N ARG A 29 8.37 7.55 2.82
CA ARG A 29 7.56 7.82 1.63
C ARG A 29 8.36 7.71 0.31
N ASN A 30 9.64 7.32 0.41
CA ASN A 30 10.58 7.17 -0.69
C ASN A 30 11.02 5.73 -0.97
N LYS A 31 10.58 4.73 -0.19
CA LYS A 31 10.85 3.32 -0.51
C LYS A 31 9.60 2.64 -1.06
N GLU A 32 9.55 2.59 -2.39
CA GLU A 32 8.87 1.53 -3.16
C GLU A 32 7.34 1.44 -3.16
N THR A 33 6.60 2.53 -2.90
CA THR A 33 5.13 2.55 -3.17
C THR A 33 4.79 2.15 -4.62
N ILE A 34 5.73 2.34 -5.56
CA ILE A 34 5.52 2.11 -7.00
C ILE A 34 5.47 0.61 -7.37
N ARG A 35 5.98 -0.33 -6.55
CA ARG A 35 6.12 -1.75 -6.92
C ARG A 35 5.38 -2.74 -6.03
N GLN A 36 4.37 -2.28 -5.31
CA GLN A 36 3.51 -3.20 -4.55
C GLN A 36 2.49 -3.91 -5.45
N TYR A 37 2.29 -3.41 -6.68
CA TYR A 37 1.41 -4.02 -7.67
C TYR A 37 2.15 -5.07 -8.50
N GLY A 38 1.54 -6.24 -8.68
CA GLY A 38 2.06 -7.29 -9.55
C GLY A 38 1.47 -7.15 -10.94
N PHE A 39 2.31 -7.00 -11.97
CA PHE A 39 1.87 -7.04 -13.37
C PHE A 39 2.54 -8.21 -14.09
N SER A 40 1.75 -9.11 -14.68
CA SER A 40 2.24 -10.30 -15.36
C SER A 40 1.62 -10.40 -16.75
N VAL A 41 2.44 -10.81 -17.71
CA VAL A 41 2.06 -10.88 -19.12
C VAL A 41 2.44 -12.24 -19.69
N TYR A 42 1.51 -12.87 -20.39
CA TYR A 42 1.69 -14.17 -21.02
C TYR A 42 1.29 -14.11 -22.48
N SER A 43 2.11 -14.69 -23.35
CA SER A 43 1.79 -14.88 -24.76
C SER A 43 1.22 -16.27 -24.95
N VAL A 44 0.02 -16.36 -25.53
CA VAL A 44 -0.68 -17.61 -25.80
C VAL A 44 -0.96 -17.68 -27.29
N ALA A 45 -0.61 -18.80 -27.92
CA ALA A 45 -0.96 -19.04 -29.32
C ALA A 45 -2.48 -19.15 -29.46
N ASP A 46 -3.06 -18.45 -30.43
CA ASP A 46 -4.48 -18.58 -30.72
C ASP A 46 -4.73 -19.89 -31.50
N THR A 47 -5.69 -20.70 -31.04
CA THR A 47 -5.91 -22.04 -31.62
C THR A 47 -6.60 -22.01 -32.99
N GLY A 48 -7.14 -20.85 -33.38
CA GLY A 48 -7.93 -20.69 -34.61
C GLY A 48 -7.38 -19.67 -35.60
N SER A 49 -6.25 -19.01 -35.32
CA SER A 49 -5.65 -18.02 -36.20
C SER A 49 -4.13 -17.97 -36.06
N ASP A 50 -3.44 -17.37 -37.04
CA ASP A 50 -2.00 -17.07 -36.95
C ASP A 50 -1.71 -15.83 -36.07
N SER A 51 -2.51 -15.64 -35.02
CA SER A 51 -2.37 -14.52 -34.09
C SER A 51 -1.84 -14.98 -32.73
N ILE A 52 -1.13 -14.07 -32.07
CA ILE A 52 -0.67 -14.26 -30.69
C ILE A 52 -1.60 -13.47 -29.78
N ARG A 53 -2.22 -14.16 -28.82
CA ARG A 53 -3.01 -13.54 -27.77
C ARG A 53 -2.10 -13.15 -26.61
N VAL A 54 -2.24 -11.94 -26.12
CA VAL A 54 -1.51 -11.45 -24.94
C VAL A 54 -2.49 -11.38 -23.77
N LEU A 55 -2.20 -12.12 -22.70
CA LEU A 55 -2.94 -12.07 -21.44
C LEU A 55 -2.16 -11.21 -20.44
N ALA A 56 -2.80 -10.16 -19.92
CA ALA A 56 -2.24 -9.26 -18.93
C ALA A 56 -3.02 -9.35 -17.62
N PHE A 57 -2.33 -9.60 -16.51
CA PHE A 57 -2.90 -9.69 -15.18
C PHE A 57 -2.30 -8.60 -14.28
N LEU A 58 -3.18 -7.85 -13.61
CA LEU A 58 -2.80 -6.89 -12.57
C LEU A 58 -3.29 -7.40 -11.20
N SER A 59 -2.38 -7.49 -10.24
CA SER A 59 -2.66 -7.84 -8.85
C SER A 59 -2.42 -6.64 -7.96
N ILE A 60 -3.46 -6.24 -7.23
CA ILE A 60 -3.44 -5.11 -6.29
C ILE A 60 -3.57 -5.66 -4.87
N PRO A 61 -2.52 -5.58 -4.03
CA PRO A 61 -2.61 -6.07 -2.65
C PRO A 61 -3.56 -5.24 -1.79
N ASN A 62 -4.32 -5.89 -0.90
CA ASN A 62 -5.27 -5.19 -0.02
C ASN A 62 -4.61 -4.13 0.88
N HIS A 63 -3.35 -4.32 1.28
CA HIS A 63 -2.64 -3.39 2.17
C HIS A 63 -2.31 -2.04 1.52
N VAL A 64 -2.47 -1.91 0.20
CA VAL A 64 -2.25 -0.65 -0.52
C VAL A 64 -3.54 0.14 -0.76
N LEU A 65 -4.70 -0.51 -0.57
CA LEU A 65 -5.98 0.12 -0.75
C LEU A 65 -6.26 1.09 0.40
N GLN A 66 -6.68 2.30 0.04
CA GLN A 66 -7.17 3.29 1.00
C GLN A 66 -8.68 3.21 1.07
N PHE A 67 -9.18 2.87 2.25
CA PHE A 67 -10.61 2.74 2.51
C PHE A 67 -11.19 4.05 3.05
N LEU A 68 -12.16 4.59 2.33
CA LEU A 68 -12.99 5.71 2.75
C LEU A 68 -14.18 5.17 3.53
N LYS A 69 -14.46 5.77 4.70
CA LYS A 69 -15.60 5.39 5.53
C LYS A 69 -16.85 6.14 5.07
N ASN A 70 -17.88 5.39 4.69
CA ASN A 70 -19.22 5.90 4.37
C ASN A 70 -20.23 5.49 5.47
N GLN A 71 -21.48 5.94 5.34
CA GLN A 71 -22.53 5.67 6.34
C GLN A 71 -22.81 4.16 6.51
N ASP A 72 -22.69 3.40 5.43
CA ASP A 72 -23.01 1.96 5.39
C ASP A 72 -21.78 1.05 5.36
N GLY A 73 -20.55 1.59 5.45
CA GLY A 73 -19.35 0.75 5.44
C GLY A 73 -18.07 1.46 5.00
N PHE A 74 -17.21 0.70 4.31
CA PHE A 74 -15.93 1.16 3.79
C PHE A 74 -15.85 0.88 2.29
N GLU A 75 -15.37 1.86 1.54
CA GLU A 75 -15.21 1.79 0.08
C GLU A 75 -13.76 2.12 -0.28
N ALA A 76 -13.21 1.39 -1.25
CA ALA A 76 -11.89 1.67 -1.80
C ALA A 76 -11.97 1.57 -3.31
N GLU A 77 -11.51 2.61 -3.99
CA GLU A 77 -11.43 2.68 -5.44
C GLU A 77 -9.99 2.76 -5.90
N TYR A 78 -9.71 2.22 -7.09
CA TYR A 78 -8.43 2.36 -7.74
C TYR A 78 -8.64 2.58 -9.24
N GLU A 79 -7.77 3.41 -9.81
CA GLU A 79 -7.70 3.63 -11.25
C GLU A 79 -6.43 2.98 -11.80
N THR A 80 -6.53 2.35 -12.96
CA THR A 80 -5.41 1.66 -13.61
C THR A 80 -5.47 1.88 -15.11
N THR A 81 -4.31 2.22 -15.69
CA THR A 81 -4.12 2.30 -17.13
C THR A 81 -3.10 1.26 -17.57
N ILE A 82 -3.52 0.32 -18.42
CA ILE A 82 -2.64 -0.65 -19.07
C ILE A 82 -2.38 -0.14 -20.49
N SER A 83 -1.12 -0.09 -20.91
CA SER A 83 -0.76 0.34 -22.26
C SER A 83 0.19 -0.63 -22.96
N LEU A 84 0.05 -0.72 -24.28
CA LEU A 84 0.91 -1.48 -25.17
C LEU A 84 1.78 -0.51 -25.98
N LYS A 85 3.09 -0.61 -25.80
CA LYS A 85 4.06 0.24 -26.48
C LYS A 85 5.04 -0.57 -27.32
N ARG A 86 5.31 -0.09 -28.54
CA ARG A 86 6.39 -0.61 -29.39
C ARG A 86 7.74 -0.09 -28.90
N ILE A 87 8.78 -0.94 -28.92
CA ILE A 87 10.14 -0.66 -28.41
C ILE A 87 10.71 0.70 -28.91
N LYS A 88 10.32 1.14 -30.11
CA LYS A 88 10.63 2.47 -30.68
C LYS A 88 9.43 3.09 -31.42
N GLY A 89 8.25 3.12 -30.80
CA GLY A 89 7.06 3.66 -31.46
C GLY A 89 6.04 4.28 -30.51
N ASN A 90 4.97 4.80 -31.11
CA ASN A 90 3.83 5.41 -30.43
C ASN A 90 3.03 4.38 -29.63
N LEU A 91 2.22 4.89 -28.70
CA LEU A 91 1.26 4.09 -27.93
C LEU A 91 0.29 3.42 -28.92
N VAL A 92 0.10 2.11 -28.79
CA VAL A 92 -0.77 1.33 -29.71
C VAL A 92 -2.10 0.97 -29.05
N GLY A 93 -2.20 1.21 -27.74
CA GLY A 93 -3.35 0.98 -26.87
C GLY A 93 -2.99 1.34 -25.44
#